data_AF-A0A0M3KJG4-F1
#
_entry.id   AF-A0A0M3KJG4-F1
#
_cell.length_a   1.000
_cell.length_b   1.000
_cell.length_c   1.000
_cell.angle_alpha   90.00
_cell.angle_beta   90.00
_cell.angle_gamma   90.00
#
_symmetry.space_group_name_H-M   'P 1'
#
loop_
_entity.id
_entity.type
_entity.pdbx_description
1 polymer ?
#
loop_
_entity_poly.entity_id
_entity_poly.type
_entity_poly.pdbx_seq_one_letter_code
_entity_poly.pdbx_strand_id
1 'polypeptide(L)'
;LLPFFPEFTTIEHFKDPLCACLKEHSGKIMELQKEMKEATDIAEEIRQQMSKLNNRSTIIRASDQCALCYEQALSRAVFAFACRHFFHRDCLEREVQKGWTEEDHSKFSKLLEKEKLLQRQLDDMEKKQLSTPKRRKGF
;
A
#
# COMPACT_ATOMS: atom_id res chain seq x y z
N LEU A 1 13.14 -30.29 30.89
CA LEU A 1 13.11 -31.12 32.12
C LEU A 1 13.27 -32.58 31.70
N LEU A 2 14.51 -33.06 31.65
CA LEU A 2 14.87 -34.46 31.39
C LEU A 2 16.33 -34.67 31.81
N PRO A 3 16.62 -34.63 33.13
CA PRO A 3 17.58 -35.59 33.69
C PRO A 3 17.32 -35.91 35.18
N PHE A 4 16.20 -36.56 35.51
CA PHE A 4 16.02 -37.25 36.80
C PHE A 4 15.03 -38.40 36.61
N PHE A 5 15.50 -39.54 36.10
CA PHE A 5 14.72 -40.78 36.04
C PHE A 5 15.36 -41.82 36.95
N PRO A 6 14.74 -42.18 38.08
CA PRO A 6 15.18 -43.32 38.88
C PRO A 6 14.74 -44.63 38.21
N GLU A 7 15.55 -45.69 38.36
CA GLU A 7 15.48 -46.97 37.63
C GLU A 7 14.19 -47.80 37.78
N PHE A 8 13.19 -47.35 38.55
CA PHE A 8 11.96 -48.13 38.82
C PHE A 8 10.67 -47.31 38.81
N THR A 9 10.56 -46.30 37.94
CA THR A 9 9.26 -45.65 37.72
C THR A 9 8.55 -46.33 36.56
N THR A 10 7.53 -47.15 36.86
CA THR A 10 6.75 -47.90 35.89
C THR A 10 6.20 -46.96 34.80
N ILE A 11 6.47 -47.31 33.53
CA ILE A 11 6.06 -46.55 32.33
C ILE A 11 4.56 -46.19 32.33
N GLU A 12 3.73 -46.96 33.03
CA GLU A 12 2.29 -46.71 33.19
C GLU A 12 1.94 -45.34 33.79
N HIS A 13 2.74 -44.81 34.73
CA HIS A 13 2.42 -43.54 35.38
C HIS A 13 2.58 -42.30 34.47
N PHE A 14 3.25 -42.45 33.32
CA PHE A 14 3.50 -41.36 32.38
C PHE A 14 2.58 -41.38 31.15
N LYS A 15 1.84 -42.48 30.93
CA LYS A 15 0.97 -42.64 29.78
C LYS A 15 -0.13 -41.57 29.75
N ASP A 16 -0.83 -41.38 30.87
CA ASP A 16 -1.94 -40.43 30.93
C ASP A 16 -1.49 -38.96 30.87
N PRO A 17 -0.43 -38.52 31.59
CA PRO A 17 0.12 -37.17 31.46
C PRO A 17 0.62 -36.86 30.04
N LEU A 18 1.29 -37.82 29.38
CA LEU A 18 1.74 -37.64 28.00
C LEU A 18 0.57 -37.57 27.03
N CYS A 19 -0.44 -38.43 27.17
CA CYS A 19 -1.66 -38.36 26.37
C CYS A 19 -2.42 -37.04 26.59
N ALA A 20 -2.46 -36.52 27.81
CA ALA A 20 -3.08 -35.22 28.11
C ALA A 20 -2.30 -34.07 27.45
N CYS A 21 -0.97 -34.06 27.57
CA CYS A 21 -0.10 -33.06 26.95
C CYS A 21 -0.22 -33.06 25.41
N LEU A 22 -0.22 -34.26 24.79
CA LEU A 22 -0.39 -34.39 23.34
C LEU A 22 -1.77 -33.92 22.87
N LYS A 23 -2.84 -34.20 23.63
CA LYS A 23 -4.19 -33.69 23.33
C LYS A 23 -4.26 -32.17 23.46
N GLU A 24 -3.65 -31.60 24.49
CA GLU A 24 -3.58 -30.15 24.69
C GLU A 24 -2.83 -29.47 23.53
N HIS A 25 -1.67 -30.01 23.13
CA HIS A 25 -0.92 -29.48 21.99
C HIS A 25 -1.67 -29.64 20.66
N SER A 26 -2.34 -30.77 20.44
CA SER A 26 -3.20 -30.94 19.26
C SER A 26 -4.35 -29.93 19.26
N GLY A 27 -4.95 -29.65 20.42
CA GLY A 27 -6.00 -28.63 20.55
C GLY A 27 -5.47 -27.24 20.19
N LYS A 28 -4.31 -26.87 20.73
CA LYS A 28 -3.63 -25.59 20.39
C LYS A 28 -3.29 -25.48 18.91
N ILE A 29 -2.84 -26.56 18.27
CA ILE A 29 -2.59 -26.58 16.82
C ILE A 29 -3.89 -26.33 16.05
N MET A 30 -5.00 -26.97 16.44
CA MET A 30 -6.29 -26.76 15.78
C MET A 30 -6.82 -25.33 15.96
N GLU A 31 -6.63 -24.75 17.14
CA GLU A 31 -6.99 -23.35 17.41
C GLU A 31 -6.18 -22.39 16.54
N LEU A 32 -4.86 -22.54 16.49
CA LEU A 32 -3.99 -21.75 15.61
C LEU A 32 -4.36 -21.93 14.13
N GLN A 33 -4.66 -23.14 13.68
CA GLN A 33 -5.11 -23.38 12.31
C GLN A 33 -6.43 -22.68 11.99
N LYS A 34 -7.35 -22.64 12.96
CA LYS A 34 -8.62 -21.92 12.85
C LYS A 34 -8.38 -20.42 12.75
N GLU A 35 -7.56 -19.85 13.62
CA GLU A 35 -7.19 -18.42 13.59
C GLU A 35 -6.50 -18.05 12.26
N MET A 36 -5.58 -18.88 11.77
CA MET A 36 -4.94 -18.69 10.47
C MET A 36 -5.96 -18.67 9.32
N LYS A 37 -6.95 -19.59 9.35
CA LYS A 37 -8.00 -19.63 8.35
C LYS A 37 -8.87 -18.38 8.40
N GLU A 38 -9.32 -17.98 9.58
CA GLU A 38 -10.13 -16.77 9.76
C GLU A 38 -9.38 -15.51 9.29
N ALA A 39 -8.10 -15.38 9.64
CA ALA A 39 -7.27 -14.28 9.16
C ALA A 39 -7.10 -14.29 7.63
N THR A 40 -6.98 -15.47 7.02
CA THR A 40 -6.88 -15.63 5.56
C THR A 40 -8.17 -15.22 4.86
N ASP A 41 -9.32 -15.62 5.40
CA ASP A 41 -10.64 -15.29 4.88
C ASP A 41 -10.89 -13.77 4.95
N ILE A 42 -10.54 -13.13 6.07
CA ILE A 42 -10.61 -11.67 6.23
C ILE A 42 -9.69 -10.98 5.21
N ALA A 43 -8.45 -11.47 5.06
CA ALA A 43 -7.51 -10.88 4.12
C ALA A 43 -8.01 -10.98 2.67
N GLU A 44 -8.72 -12.05 2.32
CA GLU A 44 -9.34 -12.22 1.00
C GLU A 44 -10.49 -11.25 0.78
N GLU A 45 -11.37 -11.07 1.77
CA GLU A 45 -12.45 -10.07 1.70
C GLU A 45 -11.88 -8.66 1.51
N ILE A 46 -10.84 -8.28 2.26
CA ILE A 46 -10.16 -6.98 2.11
C ILE A 46 -9.62 -6.81 0.68
N ARG A 47 -8.96 -7.84 0.12
CA ARG A 47 -8.44 -7.80 -1.26
C ARG A 47 -9.57 -7.59 -2.28
N GLN A 48 -10.69 -8.27 -2.10
CA GLN A 48 -11.85 -8.11 -2.98
C GLN A 48 -12.45 -6.70 -2.87
N GLN A 49 -12.53 -6.15 -1.66
CA GLN A 49 -12.99 -4.77 -1.45
C GLN A 49 -12.04 -3.75 -2.08
N MET A 50 -10.73 -3.93 -1.93
CA MET A 50 -9.72 -3.06 -2.55
C MET A 50 -9.83 -3.06 -4.08
N SER A 51 -10.02 -4.24 -4.68
CA SER A 51 -10.25 -4.36 -6.14
C SER A 51 -11.50 -3.60 -6.59
N LYS A 52 -12.60 -3.68 -5.82
CA LYS A 52 -13.82 -2.92 -6.10
C LYS A 52 -13.63 -1.41 -5.97
N LEU A 53 -12.71 -0.95 -5.12
CA LEU A 53 -12.39 0.48 -4.96
C LEU A 53 -11.64 1.06 -6.17
N ASN A 54 -10.77 0.28 -6.82
CA ASN A 54 -9.98 0.76 -7.96
C ASN A 54 -10.83 1.17 -9.17
N ASN A 55 -12.03 0.60 -9.33
CA ASN A 55 -12.92 0.89 -10.45
C ASN A 55 -13.89 2.05 -10.18
N ARG A 56 -13.77 2.75 -9.04
CA ARG A 56 -14.65 3.85 -8.68
C ARG A 56 -14.02 5.19 -9.07
N SER A 57 -14.84 6.08 -9.64
CA SER A 57 -14.47 7.48 -9.79
C SER A 57 -14.65 8.21 -8.45
N THR A 58 -13.76 9.16 -8.16
CA THR A 58 -13.86 10.05 -7.00
C THR A 58 -14.27 11.44 -7.45
N ILE A 59 -15.33 11.99 -6.86
CA ILE A 59 -15.81 13.35 -7.15
C ILE A 59 -15.16 14.30 -6.15
N ILE A 60 -14.48 15.32 -6.65
CA ILE A 60 -13.88 16.41 -5.87
C ILE A 60 -14.82 17.62 -5.93
N ARG A 61 -15.29 18.06 -4.77
CA ARG A 61 -16.14 19.25 -4.61
C ARG A 61 -15.26 20.48 -4.42
N ALA A 62 -15.79 21.66 -4.74
CA ALA A 62 -15.11 22.93 -4.46
C ALA A 62 -14.83 23.18 -2.97
N SER A 63 -15.61 22.54 -2.09
CA SER A 63 -15.43 22.55 -0.64
C SER A 63 -14.37 21.58 -0.13
N ASP A 64 -13.89 20.65 -0.95
CA ASP A 64 -12.93 19.65 -0.52
C ASP A 64 -11.56 20.31 -0.29
N GLN A 65 -10.87 19.88 0.75
CA GLN A 65 -9.62 20.47 1.21
C GLN A 65 -8.50 19.42 1.23
N CYS A 66 -7.28 19.89 1.08
CA CYS A 66 -6.08 19.09 1.30
C CYS A 66 -5.99 18.69 2.77
N ALA A 67 -5.83 17.40 3.06
CA ALA A 67 -5.78 16.88 4.43
C ALA A 67 -4.49 17.24 5.19
N LEU A 68 -3.50 17.87 4.53
CA LEU A 68 -2.25 18.33 5.16
C LEU A 68 -2.24 19.84 5.44
N CYS A 69 -2.67 20.67 4.49
CA CYS A 69 -2.62 22.13 4.62
C CYS A 69 -3.99 22.78 4.83
N TYR A 70 -5.09 22.03 4.70
CA TYR A 70 -6.48 22.49 4.85
C TYR A 70 -6.92 23.59 3.85
N GLU A 71 -6.11 23.91 2.83
CA GLU A 71 -6.53 24.74 1.71
C GLU A 71 -7.38 23.96 0.71
N GLN A 72 -8.13 24.66 -0.16
CA GLN A 72 -8.95 24.03 -1.20
C GLN A 72 -8.15 23.05 -2.07
N ALA A 73 -8.67 21.85 -2.27
CA ALA A 73 -8.01 20.76 -2.97
C ALA A 73 -7.70 21.10 -4.44
N LEU A 74 -8.61 21.78 -5.14
CA LEU A 74 -8.51 22.11 -6.56
C LEU A 74 -7.69 23.37 -6.88
N SER A 75 -7.07 24.02 -5.89
CA SER A 75 -6.23 25.21 -6.11
C SER A 75 -4.88 24.88 -6.75
N ARG A 76 -4.43 23.62 -6.64
CA ARG A 76 -3.13 23.11 -7.12
C ARG A 76 -3.29 21.68 -7.63
N ALA A 77 -2.24 21.11 -8.21
CA ALA A 77 -2.21 19.69 -8.55
C ALA A 77 -2.48 18.83 -7.30
N VAL A 78 -3.45 17.90 -7.40
CA VAL A 78 -3.97 17.13 -6.27
C VAL A 78 -3.97 15.64 -6.56
N PHE A 79 -3.62 14.84 -5.56
CA PHE A 79 -3.84 13.40 -5.54
C PHE A 79 -5.16 13.10 -4.83
N ALA A 80 -6.04 12.36 -5.49
CA ALA A 80 -7.30 11.88 -4.95
C ALA A 80 -7.19 10.38 -4.65
N PHE A 81 -7.37 10.02 -3.39
CA PHE A 81 -7.33 8.63 -2.95
C PHE A 81 -8.74 8.04 -2.87
N ALA A 82 -8.87 6.72 -3.07
CA ALA A 82 -10.16 6.01 -3.01
C ALA A 82 -10.85 6.11 -1.63
N CYS A 83 -10.08 6.38 -0.57
CA CYS A 83 -10.58 6.69 0.78
C CYS A 83 -11.17 8.10 0.91
N ARG A 84 -11.28 8.86 -0.19
CA ARG A 84 -11.77 10.25 -0.27
C ARG A 84 -10.90 11.29 0.45
N HIS A 85 -9.64 10.98 0.69
CA HIS A 85 -8.66 11.98 1.08
C HIS A 85 -8.01 12.61 -0.14
N PHE A 86 -7.78 13.92 -0.05
CA PHE A 86 -7.14 14.73 -1.08
C PHE A 86 -5.86 15.34 -0.52
N PHE A 87 -4.80 15.32 -1.31
CA PHE A 87 -3.52 15.92 -0.94
C PHE A 87 -2.94 16.67 -2.11
N HIS A 88 -2.50 17.91 -1.92
CA HIS A 88 -1.72 18.57 -2.97
C HIS A 88 -0.43 17.80 -3.21
N ARG A 89 0.06 17.81 -4.45
CA ARG A 89 1.28 17.12 -4.87
C ARG A 89 2.47 17.50 -3.99
N ASP A 90 2.67 18.80 -3.78
CA ASP A 90 3.74 19.36 -2.96
C ASP A 90 3.60 19.01 -1.47
N CYS A 91 2.37 19.01 -0.94
CA CYS A 91 2.12 18.66 0.45
C CYS A 91 2.42 17.19 0.72
N LEU A 92 1.96 16.30 -0.17
CA LEU A 92 2.20 14.86 -0.05
C LEU A 92 3.69 14.53 -0.20
N GLU A 93 4.38 15.11 -1.18
CA GLU A 93 5.82 14.92 -1.38
C GLU A 93 6.62 15.31 -0.14
N ARG A 94 6.33 16.48 0.43
CA ARG A 94 7.01 16.94 1.65
C ARG A 94 6.77 16.02 2.84
N GLU A 95 5.56 15.49 2.99
CA GLU A 95 5.25 14.59 4.11
C GLU A 95 5.95 13.24 3.97
N VAL A 96 5.90 12.65 2.77
CA VAL A 96 6.49 11.34 2.47
C VAL A 96 8.02 11.39 2.54
N GLN A 97 8.63 12.51 2.14
CA GLN A 97 10.08 12.72 2.21
C GLN A 97 10.66 12.67 3.63
N LYS A 98 9.86 12.90 4.69
CA LYS A 98 10.37 12.86 6.08
C LYS A 98 10.85 11.48 6.51
N GLY A 99 10.32 10.42 5.89
CA GLY A 99 10.66 9.03 6.22
C GLY A 99 11.67 8.40 5.26
N TRP A 100 12.26 9.19 4.35
CA TRP A 100 13.12 8.66 3.30
C TRP A 100 14.54 8.42 3.77
N THR A 101 15.14 7.39 3.18
CA THR A 101 16.58 7.14 3.27
C THR A 101 17.32 8.03 2.26
N GLU A 102 18.65 8.16 2.41
CA GLU A 102 19.49 8.87 1.44
C GLU A 102 19.37 8.28 0.02
N GLU A 103 19.19 6.96 -0.08
CA GLU A 103 18.95 6.30 -1.37
C GLU A 103 17.64 6.75 -2.02
N ASP A 104 16.58 6.90 -1.23
CA ASP A 104 15.27 7.34 -1.73
C ASP A 104 15.34 8.78 -2.23
N HIS A 105 16.03 9.67 -1.50
CA HIS A 105 16.31 11.02 -1.97
C HIS A 105 17.12 11.04 -3.27
N SER A 106 18.14 10.19 -3.40
CA SER A 106 18.94 10.07 -4.63
C SER A 106 18.10 9.59 -5.81
N LYS A 107 17.28 8.55 -5.60
CA LYS A 107 16.36 8.02 -6.62
C LYS A 107 15.34 9.07 -7.05
N PHE A 108 14.73 9.77 -6.09
CA PHE A 108 13.74 10.81 -6.36
C PHE A 108 14.34 11.99 -7.15
N SER A 109 15.53 12.45 -6.79
CA SER A 109 16.21 13.53 -7.53
C SER A 109 16.43 13.17 -9.01
N LYS A 110 16.90 11.94 -9.30
CA LYS A 110 17.06 11.44 -10.67
C LYS A 110 15.74 11.38 -11.43
N LEU A 111 14.65 10.97 -10.78
CA LEU A 111 13.32 10.93 -11.38
C LEU A 111 12.79 12.33 -11.70
N LEU A 112 12.99 13.30 -10.80
CA LEU A 112 12.62 14.70 -11.03
C LEU A 112 13.38 15.33 -12.20
N GLU A 113 14.66 15.05 -12.36
CA GLU A 113 15.43 15.52 -13.52
C GLU A 113 14.88 14.95 -14.82
N LYS A 114 14.55 13.66 -14.83
CA LYS A 114 13.94 12.99 -15.98
C LYS A 114 12.56 13.55 -16.32
N GLU A 115 11.71 13.80 -15.31
CA GLU A 115 10.40 14.44 -15.48
C GLU A 115 10.55 15.81 -16.15
N LYS A 116 11.46 16.66 -15.66
CA LYS A 116 11.74 17.99 -16.25
C LYS A 116 12.20 17.91 -17.71
N LEU A 117 13.05 16.94 -18.05
CA LEU A 117 13.49 16.74 -19.43
C LEU A 117 12.32 16.36 -20.34
N LEU A 118 11.47 15.42 -19.90
CA LEU A 118 10.29 15.00 -20.65
C LEU A 118 9.30 16.15 -20.83
N GLN A 119 9.08 16.96 -19.80
CA GLN A 119 8.23 18.16 -19.86
C GLN A 119 8.70 19.12 -20.97
N ARG A 120 10.01 19.42 -21.02
CA ARG A 120 10.60 20.28 -22.06
C ARG A 120 10.42 19.69 -23.46
N GLN A 121 10.61 18.37 -23.61
CA GLN A 121 10.40 17.70 -24.89
C GLN A 121 8.95 17.82 -25.36
N LEU A 122 7.97 17.69 -24.47
CA LEU A 122 6.55 17.89 -24.77
C LEU A 122 6.28 19.34 -25.22
N ASP A 123 6.79 20.33 -24.48
CA ASP A 123 6.63 21.75 -24.84
C ASP A 123 7.25 22.07 -26.22
N ASP A 124 8.41 21.49 -26.54
CA ASP A 124 9.08 21.66 -27.83
C ASP A 124 8.34 20.97 -28.98
N MET A 125 7.70 19.82 -28.71
CA MET A 125 6.84 19.12 -29.67
C MET A 125 5.57 19.93 -29.97
N GLU A 126 4.93 20.51 -28.96
CA GLU A 126 3.77 21.39 -29.15
C GLU A 126 4.10 22.62 -29.99
N LYS A 127 5.24 23.28 -29.72
CA LYS A 127 5.72 24.42 -30.52
C LYS A 127 5.99 24.06 -31.98
N LYS A 128 6.54 22.87 -32.25
CA LYS A 128 6.78 22.38 -33.63
C LYS A 128 5.47 22.08 -34.38
N GLN A 129 4.42 21.62 -33.71
CA GLN A 129 3.12 21.43 -34.35
C GLN A 129 2.46 22.76 -34.71
N LEU A 130 2.62 23.78 -33.87
CA LEU A 130 2.09 25.12 -34.14
C LEU A 130 2.82 25.84 -35.28
N SER A 131 4.09 25.50 -35.55
CA SER A 131 4.89 26.13 -36.61
C SER A 131 4.76 25.46 -37.99
N THR A 132 4.13 24.29 -38.11
CA THR A 132 3.82 23.70 -39.41
C THR A 132 2.58 24.38 -40.04
N PRO A 133 2.69 25.04 -41.21
CA PRO A 133 1.54 25.68 -41.83
C PRO A 133 0.58 24.63 -42.37
N LYS A 134 -0.66 24.58 -41.85
CA LYS A 134 -1.78 23.89 -42.52
C LYS A 134 -1.97 24.54 -43.90
N ARG A 135 -1.45 23.92 -44.96
CA ARG A 135 -1.77 24.27 -46.35
C ARG A 135 -3.30 24.21 -46.51
N ARG A 136 -3.96 25.37 -46.51
CA ARG A 136 -5.36 25.50 -46.91
C ARG A 136 -5.45 25.07 -48.38
N LYS A 137 -6.06 23.93 -48.66
CA LYS A 137 -6.56 23.62 -50.01
C LYS A 137 -7.75 24.55 -50.25
N GLY A 138 -7.56 25.53 -51.14
CA GLY A 138 -8.65 26.37 -51.64
C GLY A 138 -9.58 25.58 -52.54
N PHE A 139 -10.86 25.93 -52.49
CA PHE A 139 -11.84 25.74 -53.55
C PHE A 139 -12.16 27.12 -54.12
#